data_AF-A0A482ZBE1-F1
#
_entry.id   AF-A0A482ZBE1-F1
#
_cell.length_a   1.000
_cell.length_b   1.000
_cell.length_c   1.000
_cell.angle_alpha   90.00
_cell.angle_beta   90.00
_cell.angle_gamma   90.00
#
_symmetry.space_group_name_H-M   'P 1'
#
loop_
_entity.id
_entity.type
_entity.pdbx_description
1 polymer ?
#
loop_
_entity_poly.entity_id
_entity_poly.type
_entity_poly.pdbx_seq_one_letter_code
_entity_poly.pdbx_strand_id
1 'polypeptide(L)'
;RTTQIEVNADGTKTMLTGGTKTVYSWDTDKGGMSQKTETVKSHSEVLKNPLGDFDEHLTLVDEMMQSLDTLIEDEGERKRCYDFLNKLKEDIQQAKEMNYESRVGFLRKIVGDIEENLGTQAIKVKLEKVHGFVQSRIENPFISGLIDKMDKSKYGSDIDKKLEMLEGIKSELDIYQENQSKYEPATQDFLNSLRFFIDSAQRSQYALQQWEKFAVPDTHEVSPFSKSTYHVFVQIEDESIIAESSAALAGKHFTNSTLIQMDKEGNYRVVHGLSLSEIPEASDIKLVFNGHGDDKGLERTTADRTYRDIVNDIVTLREDLPKNSNIEKVSMVGCSLGSDFSKNTLIGLKENGIETKVSSRLYDVSIDDQSGRRFTDNAYHLEEGKVLWGYKEGKVSRLDPYSDERYHVVI
;
A
#
# COMPACT_ATOMS: atom_id res chain seq x y z
N ARG A 1 1.67 -6.26 58.18
CA ARG A 1 0.51 -6.00 57.30
C ARG A 1 -0.06 -4.66 57.70
N THR A 2 0.09 -3.65 56.84
CA THR A 2 -0.34 -2.28 57.11
C THR A 2 -1.79 -2.16 56.66
N THR A 3 -2.74 -2.05 57.60
CA THR A 3 -4.15 -1.81 57.30
C THR A 3 -4.30 -0.34 56.93
N GLN A 4 -4.74 -0.03 55.71
CA GLN A 4 -5.11 1.33 55.33
C GLN A 4 -6.56 1.57 55.77
N ILE A 5 -6.74 2.54 56.67
CA ILE A 5 -8.03 2.98 57.18
C ILE A 5 -8.19 4.43 56.79
N GLU A 6 -9.30 4.76 56.12
CA GLU A 6 -9.66 6.12 55.74
C GLU A 6 -11.03 6.47 56.34
N VAL A 7 -11.17 7.72 56.79
CA VAL A 7 -12.45 8.28 57.25
C VAL A 7 -12.95 9.21 56.17
N ASN A 8 -14.11 8.88 55.60
CA ASN A 8 -14.71 9.62 54.49
C ASN A 8 -15.40 10.91 55.00
N ALA A 9 -15.60 11.86 54.10
CA ALA A 9 -16.26 13.13 54.41
C ALA A 9 -17.72 12.97 54.91
N ASP A 10 -18.37 11.87 54.58
CA ASP A 10 -19.73 11.51 55.04
C ASP A 10 -19.76 10.83 56.42
N GLY A 11 -18.61 10.72 57.09
CA GLY A 11 -18.48 10.11 58.42
C GLY A 11 -18.36 8.58 58.41
N THR A 12 -18.40 7.94 57.26
CA THR A 12 -18.16 6.49 57.14
C THR A 12 -16.66 6.15 57.24
N LYS A 13 -16.35 4.92 57.65
CA LYS A 13 -14.97 4.41 57.72
C LYS A 13 -14.75 3.32 56.70
N THR A 14 -13.70 3.45 55.91
CA THR A 14 -13.31 2.46 54.92
C THR A 14 -12.05 1.76 55.38
N MET A 15 -12.05 0.42 55.36
CA MET A 15 -10.88 -0.40 55.64
C MET A 15 -10.54 -1.27 54.41
N LEU A 16 -9.28 -1.22 54.00
CA LEU A 16 -8.72 -2.07 52.95
C LEU A 16 -7.85 -3.17 53.57
N THR A 17 -8.23 -4.44 53.37
CA THR A 17 -7.44 -5.59 53.84
C THR A 17 -7.47 -6.68 52.78
N GLY A 18 -6.30 -7.05 52.24
CA GLY A 18 -6.15 -8.22 51.37
C GLY A 18 -7.04 -8.22 50.11
N GLY A 19 -7.17 -7.09 49.41
CA GLY A 19 -7.99 -6.99 48.18
C GLY A 19 -9.50 -6.83 48.42
N THR A 20 -9.93 -6.75 49.68
CA THR A 20 -11.33 -6.52 50.05
C THR A 20 -11.49 -5.14 50.67
N LYS A 21 -12.57 -4.43 50.28
CA LYS A 21 -12.95 -3.14 50.88
C LYS A 21 -14.18 -3.35 51.75
N THR A 22 -14.07 -2.98 53.02
CA THR A 22 -15.20 -2.97 53.95
C THR A 22 -15.51 -1.53 54.35
N VAL A 23 -16.76 -1.13 54.19
CA VAL A 23 -17.27 0.18 54.59
C VAL A 23 -18.14 0.00 55.83
N TYR A 24 -17.87 0.84 56.83
CA TYR A 24 -18.55 0.87 58.12
C TYR A 24 -19.31 2.19 58.26
N SER A 25 -20.59 2.12 58.60
CA SER A 25 -21.44 3.28 58.87
C SER A 25 -22.31 3.05 60.09
N TRP A 26 -22.66 4.13 60.80
CA TRP A 26 -23.56 4.06 61.95
C TRP A 26 -25.01 4.15 61.47
N ASP A 27 -25.83 3.13 61.75
CA ASP A 27 -27.26 3.12 61.44
C ASP A 27 -28.01 3.68 62.65
N THR A 28 -28.46 4.93 62.53
CA THR A 28 -29.17 5.66 63.60
C THR A 28 -30.53 5.06 63.94
N ASP A 29 -31.18 4.38 62.99
CA ASP A 29 -32.52 3.82 63.19
C ASP A 29 -32.45 2.49 63.95
N LYS A 30 -31.35 1.74 63.77
CA LYS A 30 -31.10 0.46 64.47
C LYS A 30 -30.21 0.59 65.70
N GLY A 31 -29.69 1.79 65.96
CA GLY A 31 -28.85 2.09 67.13
C GLY A 31 -27.52 1.32 67.17
N GLY A 32 -26.90 1.06 66.01
CA GLY A 32 -25.69 0.24 65.93
C GLY A 32 -24.88 0.37 64.64
N MET A 33 -23.72 -0.29 64.60
CA MET A 33 -22.85 -0.32 63.44
C MET A 33 -23.39 -1.22 62.33
N SER A 34 -23.44 -0.70 61.10
CA SER A 34 -23.68 -1.47 59.89
C SER A 34 -22.38 -1.57 59.07
N GLN A 35 -22.17 -2.70 58.40
CA GLN A 35 -21.00 -2.92 57.55
C GLN A 35 -21.41 -3.55 56.22
N LYS A 36 -20.73 -3.13 55.14
CA LYS A 36 -20.86 -3.72 53.81
C LYS A 36 -19.45 -4.04 53.29
N THR A 37 -19.27 -5.28 52.84
CA THR A 37 -18.00 -5.78 52.33
C THR A 37 -18.16 -6.10 50.84
N GLU A 38 -17.28 -5.54 50.02
CA GLU A 38 -17.24 -5.81 48.59
C GLU A 38 -15.81 -6.23 48.19
N THR A 39 -15.73 -7.26 47.35
CA THR A 39 -14.48 -7.64 46.71
C THR A 39 -14.12 -6.57 45.69
N VAL A 40 -12.98 -5.92 45.85
CA VAL A 40 -12.51 -4.91 44.88
C VAL A 40 -11.92 -5.68 43.71
N LYS A 41 -12.60 -5.67 42.56
CA LYS A 41 -11.98 -6.12 41.30
C LYS A 41 -10.76 -5.26 41.05
N SER A 42 -9.59 -5.87 41.02
CA SER A 42 -8.34 -5.16 40.77
C SER A 42 -8.37 -4.52 39.37
N HIS A 43 -7.71 -3.37 39.16
CA HIS A 43 -7.56 -2.79 37.81
C HIS A 43 -7.00 -3.82 36.81
N SER A 44 -6.17 -4.76 37.27
CA SER A 44 -5.66 -5.89 36.50
C SER A 44 -6.71 -6.89 36.01
N GLU A 45 -7.86 -7.05 36.68
CA GLU A 45 -8.94 -7.93 36.21
C GLU A 45 -9.75 -7.30 35.07
N VAL A 46 -9.71 -5.96 34.94
CA VAL A 46 -10.41 -5.23 33.87
C VAL A 46 -9.50 -5.02 32.66
N LEU A 47 -8.19 -4.91 32.90
CA LEU A 47 -7.13 -4.80 31.91
C LEU A 47 -6.73 -6.21 31.42
N LYS A 48 -7.35 -6.68 30.33
CA LYS A 48 -6.76 -7.77 29.54
C LYS A 48 -5.34 -7.36 29.16
N ASN A 49 -4.37 -8.22 29.42
CA ASN A 49 -2.97 -7.99 29.09
C ASN A 49 -2.85 -7.51 27.62
N PRO A 50 -2.35 -6.29 27.36
CA PRO A 50 -2.17 -5.80 25.99
C PRO A 50 -1.15 -6.64 25.19
N LEU A 51 -0.32 -7.44 25.86
CA LEU A 51 0.59 -8.40 25.24
C LEU A 51 -0.04 -9.78 24.93
N GLY A 52 -1.33 -9.98 25.23
CA GLY A 52 -2.09 -11.21 24.99
C GLY A 52 -1.58 -12.46 25.74
N ASP A 53 -2.30 -13.59 25.62
CA ASP A 53 -1.90 -14.91 26.15
C ASP A 53 -0.84 -15.59 25.25
N PHE A 54 -0.07 -14.81 24.48
CA PHE A 54 0.94 -15.33 23.55
C PHE A 54 1.94 -16.24 24.26
N ASP A 55 2.30 -15.90 25.50
CA ASP A 55 3.27 -16.66 26.30
C ASP A 55 2.72 -18.07 26.68
N GLU A 56 1.40 -18.21 26.91
CA GLU A 56 0.76 -19.51 27.16
C GLU A 56 0.78 -20.39 25.91
N HIS A 57 0.51 -19.81 24.74
CA HIS A 57 0.52 -20.54 23.48
C HIS A 57 1.93 -20.86 22.98
N LEU A 58 2.92 -20.00 23.24
CA LEU A 58 4.34 -20.31 23.02
C LEU A 58 4.78 -21.50 23.89
N THR A 59 4.33 -21.54 25.15
CA THR A 59 4.57 -22.70 26.03
C THR A 59 3.94 -23.98 25.46
N LEU A 60 2.72 -23.89 24.92
CA LEU A 60 2.06 -25.04 24.29
C LEU A 60 2.83 -25.56 23.06
N VAL A 61 3.43 -24.67 22.27
CA VAL A 61 4.31 -25.04 21.15
C VAL A 61 5.57 -25.75 21.64
N ASP A 62 6.20 -25.24 22.70
CA ASP A 62 7.37 -25.88 23.32
C ASP A 62 7.04 -27.28 23.87
N GLU A 63 5.88 -27.46 24.50
CA GLU A 63 5.42 -28.77 24.95
C GLU A 63 5.18 -29.74 23.78
N MET A 64 4.62 -29.25 22.65
CA MET A 64 4.45 -30.07 21.45
C MET A 64 5.80 -30.58 20.95
N MET A 65 6.79 -29.68 20.82
CA MET A 65 8.15 -30.01 20.40
C MET A 65 8.80 -31.07 21.30
N GLN A 66 8.65 -30.94 22.63
CA GLN A 66 9.19 -31.91 23.59
C GLN A 66 8.51 -33.28 23.53
N SER A 67 7.26 -33.35 23.07
CA SER A 67 6.50 -34.60 22.95
C SER A 67 6.70 -35.34 21.62
N LEU A 68 7.42 -34.76 20.65
CA LEU A 68 7.56 -35.37 19.32
C LEU A 68 8.25 -36.74 19.36
N ASP A 69 9.28 -36.91 20.19
CA ASP A 69 10.00 -38.17 20.32
C ASP A 69 9.14 -39.31 20.86
N THR A 70 8.07 -38.99 21.61
CA THR A 70 7.15 -39.98 22.17
C THR A 70 5.91 -40.20 21.31
N LEU A 71 5.54 -39.23 20.47
CA LEU A 71 4.31 -39.24 19.68
C LEU A 71 4.51 -39.67 18.22
N ILE A 72 5.74 -39.58 17.68
CA ILE A 72 6.02 -39.84 16.26
C ILE A 72 7.19 -40.81 16.12
N GLU A 73 6.89 -42.04 15.71
CA GLU A 73 7.90 -43.07 15.48
C GLU A 73 8.74 -42.80 14.23
N ASP A 74 8.14 -42.29 13.15
CA ASP A 74 8.84 -41.97 11.89
C ASP A 74 9.77 -40.76 12.05
N GLU A 75 11.07 -40.98 11.86
CA GLU A 75 12.09 -39.94 12.03
C GLU A 75 11.93 -38.79 11.03
N GLY A 76 11.48 -39.10 9.80
CA GLY A 76 11.23 -38.10 8.77
C GLY A 76 10.05 -37.18 9.09
N GLU A 77 8.94 -37.75 9.54
CA GLU A 77 7.75 -37.04 10.02
C GLU A 77 8.06 -36.23 11.27
N ARG A 78 8.81 -36.81 12.21
CA ARG A 78 9.23 -36.12 13.43
C ARG A 78 10.04 -34.86 13.12
N LYS A 79 11.02 -34.98 12.21
CA LYS A 79 11.83 -33.84 11.77
C LYS A 79 10.97 -32.76 11.11
N ARG A 80 10.05 -33.14 10.20
CA ARG A 80 9.13 -32.20 9.56
C ARG A 80 8.26 -31.46 10.59
N CYS A 81 7.69 -32.18 11.56
CA CYS A 81 6.89 -31.57 12.62
C CYS A 81 7.72 -30.64 13.52
N TYR A 82 8.97 -31.01 13.84
CA TYR A 82 9.88 -30.15 14.60
C TYR A 82 10.18 -28.85 13.87
N ASP A 83 10.57 -28.94 12.59
CA ASP A 83 10.90 -27.78 11.76
C ASP A 83 9.70 -26.82 11.63
N PHE A 84 8.49 -27.37 11.43
CA PHE A 84 7.25 -26.60 11.43
C PHE A 84 6.98 -25.92 12.77
N LEU A 85 7.03 -26.65 13.88
CA LEU A 85 6.75 -26.08 15.20
C LEU A 85 7.77 -25.03 15.62
N ASN A 86 9.04 -25.20 15.27
CA ASN A 86 10.07 -24.20 15.53
C ASN A 86 9.81 -22.92 14.72
N LYS A 87 9.47 -23.04 13.43
CA LYS A 87 9.06 -21.90 12.61
C LYS A 87 7.81 -21.22 13.18
N LEU A 88 6.79 -22.00 13.57
CA LEU A 88 5.56 -21.47 14.16
C LEU A 88 5.85 -20.66 15.44
N LYS A 89 6.79 -21.13 16.27
CA LYS A 89 7.24 -20.40 17.46
C LYS A 89 7.86 -19.05 17.12
N GLU A 90 8.77 -19.04 16.14
CA GLU A 90 9.42 -17.82 15.65
C GLU A 90 8.39 -16.83 15.07
N ASP A 91 7.46 -17.33 14.27
CA ASP A 91 6.39 -16.52 13.69
C ASP A 91 5.46 -15.95 14.78
N ILE A 92 5.02 -16.73 15.76
CA ILE A 92 4.20 -16.22 16.88
C ILE A 92 4.95 -15.14 17.67
N GLN A 93 6.24 -15.30 17.90
CA GLN A 93 7.08 -14.32 18.59
C GLN A 93 7.20 -13.02 17.78
N GLN A 94 7.41 -13.13 16.46
CA GLN A 94 7.51 -11.97 15.59
C GLN A 94 6.17 -11.20 15.53
N ALA A 95 5.04 -11.90 15.47
CA ALA A 95 3.71 -11.29 15.45
C ALA A 95 3.46 -10.39 16.67
N LYS A 96 4.02 -10.75 17.84
CA LYS A 96 3.92 -9.98 19.10
C LYS A 96 4.52 -8.57 18.98
N GLU A 97 5.53 -8.41 18.14
CA GLU A 97 6.30 -7.16 18.00
C GLU A 97 5.80 -6.29 16.84
N MET A 98 4.92 -6.82 15.97
CA MET A 98 4.37 -6.08 14.83
C MET A 98 3.27 -5.09 15.24
N ASN A 99 3.11 -4.03 14.45
CA ASN A 99 1.92 -3.17 14.51
C ASN A 99 0.66 -3.98 14.09
N TYR A 100 -0.54 -3.49 14.43
CA TYR A 100 -1.77 -4.27 14.24
C TYR A 100 -2.03 -4.68 12.78
N GLU A 101 -1.88 -3.76 11.84
CA GLU A 101 -2.10 -4.01 10.41
C GLU A 101 -1.17 -5.08 9.85
N SER A 102 0.15 -4.91 10.02
CA SER A 102 1.15 -5.89 9.60
C SER A 102 0.95 -7.22 10.32
N ARG A 103 0.55 -7.17 11.60
CA ARG A 103 0.24 -8.36 12.40
C ARG A 103 -0.94 -9.13 11.83
N VAL A 104 -2.03 -8.49 11.37
CA VAL A 104 -3.20 -9.20 10.83
C VAL A 104 -2.84 -10.01 9.59
N GLY A 105 -2.14 -9.40 8.62
CA GLY A 105 -1.67 -10.11 7.42
C GLY A 105 -0.75 -11.27 7.76
N PHE A 106 0.17 -11.05 8.71
CA PHE A 106 1.10 -12.08 9.17
C PHE A 106 0.40 -13.22 9.94
N LEU A 107 -0.55 -12.92 10.82
CA LEU A 107 -1.37 -13.92 11.53
C LEU A 107 -2.21 -14.76 10.54
N ARG A 108 -2.74 -14.17 9.46
CA ARG A 108 -3.44 -14.94 8.41
C ARG A 108 -2.52 -15.95 7.74
N LYS A 109 -1.26 -15.59 7.49
CA LYS A 109 -0.24 -16.52 6.97
C LYS A 109 0.02 -17.65 7.97
N ILE A 110 0.17 -17.33 9.26
CA ILE A 110 0.34 -18.33 10.32
C ILE A 110 -0.86 -19.30 10.37
N VAL A 111 -2.09 -18.78 10.25
CA VAL A 111 -3.30 -19.62 10.18
C VAL A 111 -3.23 -20.59 9.00
N GLY A 112 -2.90 -20.11 7.80
CA GLY A 112 -2.74 -20.96 6.62
C GLY A 112 -1.67 -22.04 6.81
N ASP A 113 -0.50 -21.67 7.34
CA ASP A 113 0.59 -22.61 7.64
C ASP A 113 0.13 -23.68 8.66
N ILE A 114 -0.67 -23.31 9.67
CA ILE A 114 -1.25 -24.27 10.63
C ILE A 114 -2.29 -25.17 9.95
N GLU A 115 -3.19 -24.64 9.14
CA GLU A 115 -4.22 -25.40 8.42
C GLU A 115 -3.62 -26.47 7.49
N GLU A 116 -2.53 -26.15 6.78
CA GLU A 116 -1.80 -27.10 5.95
C GLU A 116 -1.17 -28.24 6.77
N ASN A 117 -0.78 -27.98 8.02
CA ASN A 117 -0.09 -28.92 8.91
C ASN A 117 -1.01 -29.61 9.94
N LEU A 118 -2.27 -29.21 10.05
CA LEU A 118 -3.28 -29.85 10.91
C LEU A 118 -3.61 -31.30 10.50
N GLY A 119 -3.18 -31.73 9.31
CA GLY A 119 -3.40 -33.06 8.74
C GLY A 119 -2.59 -34.21 9.38
N THR A 120 -1.52 -33.94 10.13
CA THR A 120 -0.69 -34.98 10.78
C THR A 120 -1.15 -35.26 12.22
N GLN A 121 -1.60 -36.49 12.49
CA GLN A 121 -2.56 -36.79 13.56
C GLN A 121 -2.00 -36.95 14.98
N ALA A 122 -0.71 -36.65 15.22
CA ALA A 122 -0.06 -36.82 16.53
C ALA A 122 -0.18 -35.61 17.47
N ILE A 123 -0.22 -34.38 16.94
CA ILE A 123 -0.23 -33.12 17.72
C ILE A 123 -1.48 -32.26 17.45
N LYS A 124 -2.39 -32.75 16.62
CA LYS A 124 -3.53 -32.01 16.07
C LYS A 124 -4.35 -31.26 17.11
N VAL A 125 -4.73 -31.90 18.22
CA VAL A 125 -5.57 -31.28 19.27
C VAL A 125 -4.88 -30.10 19.95
N LYS A 126 -3.56 -30.17 20.17
CA LYS A 126 -2.79 -29.04 20.73
C LYS A 126 -2.64 -27.95 19.67
N LEU A 127 -2.39 -28.32 18.43
CA LEU A 127 -2.26 -27.38 17.32
C LEU A 127 -3.58 -26.64 17.04
N GLU A 128 -4.73 -27.28 17.17
CA GLU A 128 -6.07 -26.66 17.06
C GLU A 128 -6.29 -25.55 18.11
N LYS A 129 -5.69 -25.67 19.30
CA LYS A 129 -5.74 -24.60 20.32
C LYS A 129 -4.90 -23.40 19.92
N VAL A 130 -3.71 -23.62 19.34
CA VAL A 130 -2.87 -22.55 18.81
C VAL A 130 -3.56 -21.88 17.64
N HIS A 131 -4.13 -22.67 16.72
CA HIS A 131 -4.94 -22.19 15.61
C HIS A 131 -6.08 -21.27 16.08
N GLY A 132 -6.91 -21.75 17.02
CA GLY A 132 -8.03 -20.98 17.56
C GLY A 132 -7.56 -19.67 18.23
N PHE A 133 -6.42 -19.69 18.93
CA PHE A 133 -5.83 -18.48 19.49
C PHE A 133 -5.34 -17.49 18.43
N VAL A 134 -4.57 -17.96 17.43
CA VAL A 134 -4.07 -17.10 16.35
C VAL A 134 -5.25 -16.49 15.61
N GLN A 135 -6.26 -17.29 15.30
CA GLN A 135 -7.52 -16.84 14.69
C GLN A 135 -8.25 -15.83 15.60
N SER A 136 -8.23 -16.05 16.92
CA SER A 136 -8.80 -15.11 17.88
C SER A 136 -8.02 -13.82 18.09
N ARG A 137 -6.85 -13.66 17.45
CA ARG A 137 -6.13 -12.39 17.37
C ARG A 137 -6.40 -11.65 16.06
N ILE A 138 -6.99 -12.33 15.08
CA ILE A 138 -7.56 -11.76 13.85
C ILE A 138 -9.01 -11.26 14.10
N GLU A 139 -9.59 -11.62 15.25
CA GLU A 139 -11.00 -11.50 15.66
C GLU A 139 -11.55 -10.10 15.97
N ASN A 140 -11.04 -9.03 15.37
CA ASN A 140 -11.92 -7.89 15.14
C ASN A 140 -12.36 -7.95 13.67
N PRO A 141 -13.45 -8.67 13.33
CA PRO A 141 -13.93 -8.77 11.95
C PRO A 141 -14.18 -7.41 11.31
N PHE A 142 -14.55 -6.41 12.12
CA PHE A 142 -14.72 -5.05 11.66
C PHE A 142 -13.38 -4.45 11.21
N ILE A 143 -12.36 -4.44 12.07
CA ILE A 143 -11.03 -3.91 11.71
C ILE A 143 -10.37 -4.73 10.59
N SER A 144 -10.49 -6.06 10.65
CA SER A 144 -10.05 -6.96 9.58
C SER A 144 -10.73 -6.63 8.24
N GLY A 145 -12.02 -6.30 8.27
CA GLY A 145 -12.78 -5.81 7.11
C GLY A 145 -12.31 -4.45 6.60
N LEU A 146 -11.88 -3.55 7.50
CA LEU A 146 -11.29 -2.27 7.13
C LEU A 146 -9.89 -2.43 6.50
N ILE A 147 -9.05 -3.31 7.04
CA ILE A 147 -7.75 -3.67 6.45
C ILE A 147 -7.96 -4.25 5.06
N ASP A 148 -8.89 -5.19 4.92
CA ASP A 148 -9.28 -5.75 3.63
C ASP A 148 -9.77 -4.67 2.64
N LYS A 149 -10.46 -3.63 3.13
CA LYS A 149 -10.91 -2.51 2.31
C LYS A 149 -9.73 -1.67 1.84
N MET A 150 -8.74 -1.41 2.71
CA MET A 150 -7.49 -0.76 2.30
C MET A 150 -6.75 -1.58 1.24
N ASP A 151 -6.56 -2.88 1.48
CA ASP A 151 -5.84 -3.80 0.59
C ASP A 151 -6.55 -4.02 -0.77
N LYS A 152 -7.89 -4.13 -0.77
CA LYS A 152 -8.68 -4.38 -1.99
C LYS A 152 -8.94 -3.13 -2.81
N SER A 153 -8.76 -1.95 -2.21
CA SER A 153 -8.97 -0.71 -2.94
C SER A 153 -7.91 -0.60 -4.04
N LYS A 154 -8.35 -0.68 -5.29
CA LYS A 154 -7.49 -0.42 -6.46
C LYS A 154 -7.18 1.08 -6.62
N TYR A 155 -7.18 1.83 -5.53
CA TYR A 155 -6.89 3.26 -5.54
C TYR A 155 -5.40 3.47 -5.24
N GLY A 156 -4.57 2.63 -5.88
CA GLY A 156 -3.13 2.78 -5.91
C GLY A 156 -2.84 4.17 -6.45
N SER A 157 -1.87 4.82 -5.82
CA SER A 157 -1.26 6.09 -6.21
C SER A 157 -2.10 7.35 -6.46
N ASP A 158 -3.36 7.30 -6.88
CA ASP A 158 -4.25 8.47 -6.99
C ASP A 158 -4.48 9.06 -5.59
N ILE A 159 -3.79 10.14 -5.30
CA ILE A 159 -3.66 10.66 -3.95
C ILE A 159 -5.00 11.18 -3.40
N ASP A 160 -5.85 11.72 -4.28
CA ASP A 160 -7.16 12.26 -3.91
C ASP A 160 -8.11 11.11 -3.54
N LYS A 161 -8.16 10.06 -4.36
CA LYS A 161 -8.99 8.86 -4.08
C LYS A 161 -8.48 8.09 -2.86
N LYS A 162 -7.15 7.98 -2.70
CA LYS A 162 -6.52 7.34 -1.54
C LYS A 162 -6.91 8.05 -0.25
N LEU A 163 -6.89 9.38 -0.23
CA LEU A 163 -7.30 10.16 0.93
C LEU A 163 -8.79 10.02 1.24
N GLU A 164 -9.66 10.07 0.21
CA GLU A 164 -11.10 9.86 0.38
C GLU A 164 -11.39 8.50 1.04
N MET A 165 -10.73 7.45 0.57
CA MET A 165 -10.85 6.12 1.16
C MET A 165 -10.38 6.09 2.62
N LEU A 166 -9.18 6.60 2.92
CA LEU A 166 -8.60 6.55 4.26
C LEU A 166 -9.46 7.34 5.27
N GLU A 167 -9.96 8.52 4.91
CA GLU A 167 -10.86 9.30 5.77
C GLU A 167 -12.23 8.62 5.92
N GLY A 168 -12.72 7.91 4.89
CA GLY A 168 -13.91 7.07 4.98
C GLY A 168 -13.73 5.93 5.99
N ILE A 169 -12.61 5.22 5.93
CA ILE A 169 -12.25 4.15 6.88
C ILE A 169 -12.12 4.71 8.30
N LYS A 170 -11.52 5.89 8.46
CA LYS A 170 -11.39 6.55 9.76
C LYS A 170 -12.76 6.90 10.34
N SER A 171 -13.65 7.42 9.51
CA SER A 171 -15.03 7.73 9.93
C SER A 171 -15.79 6.47 10.36
N GLU A 172 -15.65 5.36 9.63
CA GLU A 172 -16.23 4.08 10.04
C GLU A 172 -15.66 3.60 11.39
N LEU A 173 -14.35 3.75 11.59
CA LEU A 173 -13.65 3.39 12.83
C LEU A 173 -14.08 4.24 14.03
N ASP A 174 -14.23 5.55 13.84
CA ASP A 174 -14.70 6.48 14.86
C ASP A 174 -16.13 6.11 15.31
N ILE A 175 -17.03 5.81 14.37
CA ILE A 175 -18.40 5.34 14.65
C ILE A 175 -18.37 4.00 15.43
N TYR A 176 -17.48 3.08 15.05
CA TYR A 176 -17.32 1.82 15.78
C TYR A 176 -16.87 2.08 17.22
N GLN A 177 -15.91 2.97 17.45
CA GLN A 177 -15.42 3.33 18.79
C GLN A 177 -16.51 3.96 19.67
N GLU A 178 -17.30 4.89 19.13
CA GLU A 178 -18.39 5.54 19.87
C GLU A 178 -19.45 4.55 20.38
N ASN A 179 -19.70 3.48 19.61
CA ASN A 179 -20.68 2.45 19.95
C ASN A 179 -20.14 1.34 20.88
N GLN A 180 -18.82 1.29 21.11
CA GLN A 180 -18.21 0.32 22.01
C GLN A 180 -18.20 0.83 23.44
N SER A 181 -18.80 0.06 24.36
CA SER A 181 -18.83 0.38 25.79
C SER A 181 -17.46 0.23 26.49
N LYS A 182 -16.45 -0.33 25.80
CA LYS A 182 -15.13 -0.62 26.36
C LYS A 182 -14.02 -0.25 25.38
N TYR A 183 -12.98 0.38 25.91
CA TYR A 183 -11.71 0.62 25.19
C TYR A 183 -11.12 -0.70 24.68
N GLU A 184 -10.88 -0.78 23.37
CA GLU A 184 -10.27 -1.91 22.69
C GLU A 184 -8.88 -1.50 22.16
N PRO A 185 -7.77 -1.99 22.74
CA PRO A 185 -6.41 -1.60 22.34
C PRO A 185 -6.10 -1.79 20.85
N ALA A 186 -6.59 -2.88 20.24
CA ALA A 186 -6.42 -3.18 18.82
C ALA A 186 -6.98 -2.06 17.91
N THR A 187 -8.13 -1.51 18.28
CA THR A 187 -8.79 -0.40 17.57
C THR A 187 -7.96 0.88 17.66
N GLN A 188 -7.34 1.14 18.81
CA GLN A 188 -6.48 2.32 18.99
C GLN A 188 -5.17 2.18 18.21
N ASP A 189 -4.57 0.99 18.20
CA ASP A 189 -3.37 0.71 17.42
C ASP A 189 -3.63 0.88 15.93
N PHE A 190 -4.76 0.36 15.44
CA PHE A 190 -5.20 0.54 14.06
C PHE A 190 -5.47 2.02 13.71
N LEU A 191 -6.16 2.75 14.60
CA LEU A 191 -6.39 4.19 14.42
C LEU A 191 -5.08 4.98 14.32
N ASN A 192 -4.07 4.62 15.11
CA ASN A 192 -2.75 5.26 15.03
C ASN A 192 -2.05 4.98 13.69
N SER A 193 -2.11 3.75 13.18
CA SER A 193 -1.62 3.42 11.82
C SER A 193 -2.37 4.21 10.75
N LEU A 194 -3.70 4.26 10.84
CA LEU A 194 -4.53 4.97 9.88
C LEU A 194 -4.23 6.47 9.84
N ARG A 195 -4.04 7.09 11.01
CA ARG A 195 -3.60 8.50 11.10
C ARG A 195 -2.25 8.72 10.43
N PHE A 196 -1.29 7.81 10.61
CA PHE A 196 -0.01 7.91 9.93
C PHE A 196 -0.15 7.87 8.40
N PHE A 197 -0.99 6.98 7.87
CA PHE A 197 -1.25 6.92 6.42
C PHE A 197 -1.95 8.16 5.89
N ILE A 198 -2.96 8.67 6.60
CA ILE A 198 -3.65 9.91 6.25
C ILE A 198 -2.65 11.07 6.23
N ASP A 199 -1.87 11.25 7.29
CA ASP A 199 -0.88 12.33 7.38
C ASP A 199 0.16 12.23 6.24
N SER A 200 0.59 11.01 5.88
CA SER A 200 1.50 10.79 4.77
C SER A 200 0.87 11.15 3.43
N ALA A 201 -0.37 10.72 3.20
CA ALA A 201 -1.07 11.01 1.96
C ALA A 201 -1.42 12.50 1.83
N GLN A 202 -1.78 13.18 2.92
CA GLN A 202 -2.00 14.63 2.95
C GLN A 202 -0.72 15.41 2.61
N ARG A 203 0.45 14.97 3.07
CA ARG A 203 1.73 15.59 2.70
C ARG A 203 2.03 15.47 1.21
N SER A 204 1.84 14.28 0.64
CA SER A 204 2.00 14.06 -0.81
C SER A 204 1.00 14.89 -1.61
N GLN A 205 -0.29 14.87 -1.23
CA GLN A 205 -1.33 15.68 -1.86
C GLN A 205 -0.97 17.17 -1.81
N TYR A 206 -0.57 17.68 -0.65
CA TYR A 206 -0.20 19.09 -0.48
C TYR A 206 0.98 19.46 -1.39
N ALA A 207 2.02 18.62 -1.44
CA ALA A 207 3.18 18.83 -2.30
C ALA A 207 2.80 18.83 -3.78
N LEU A 208 2.07 17.81 -4.25
CA LEU A 208 1.55 17.76 -5.62
C LEU A 208 0.64 18.94 -5.93
N GLN A 209 -0.13 19.43 -4.95
CA GLN A 209 -0.98 20.61 -5.13
C GLN A 209 -0.20 21.90 -5.41
N GLN A 210 1.04 21.99 -4.94
CA GLN A 210 1.92 23.11 -5.22
C GLN A 210 2.50 23.08 -6.64
N TRP A 211 2.51 21.92 -7.31
CA TRP A 211 3.08 21.81 -8.64
C TRP A 211 2.32 22.70 -9.61
N GLU A 212 3.07 23.38 -10.47
CA GLU A 212 2.48 24.27 -11.46
C GLU A 212 1.60 23.48 -12.44
N LYS A 213 0.47 24.07 -12.86
CA LYS A 213 -0.42 23.46 -13.85
C LYS A 213 -0.75 24.48 -14.94
N PHE A 214 -0.73 24.02 -16.18
CA PHE A 214 -1.12 24.80 -17.34
C PHE A 214 -2.47 24.28 -17.87
N ALA A 215 -3.24 25.16 -18.50
CA ALA A 215 -4.45 24.75 -19.19
C ALA A 215 -4.08 23.88 -20.39
N VAL A 216 -4.67 22.68 -20.48
CA VAL A 216 -4.48 21.80 -21.63
C VAL A 216 -5.24 22.39 -22.83
N PRO A 217 -4.56 22.71 -23.95
CA PRO A 217 -5.21 23.34 -25.09
C PRO A 217 -6.05 22.33 -25.89
N ASP A 218 -7.29 22.69 -26.20
CA ASP A 218 -8.18 21.96 -27.11
C ASP A 218 -8.14 22.57 -28.52
N THR A 219 -6.93 22.69 -29.08
CA THR A 219 -6.71 23.38 -30.37
C THR A 219 -6.16 22.46 -31.45
N HIS A 220 -5.84 21.21 -31.11
CA HIS A 220 -5.20 20.27 -32.02
C HIS A 220 -6.21 19.29 -32.62
N GLU A 221 -6.54 19.48 -33.89
CA GLU A 221 -7.23 18.42 -34.65
C GLU A 221 -6.23 17.29 -34.98
N VAL A 222 -6.13 16.29 -34.10
CA VAL A 222 -5.49 15.03 -34.47
C VAL A 222 -6.40 14.23 -35.40
N SER A 223 -5.78 13.68 -36.45
CA SER A 223 -6.46 12.90 -37.48
C SER A 223 -7.29 11.74 -36.88
N PRO A 224 -8.54 11.52 -37.35
CA PRO A 224 -9.49 10.55 -36.80
C PRO A 224 -9.07 9.07 -36.90
N PHE A 225 -7.88 8.77 -37.43
CA PHE A 225 -7.36 7.41 -37.58
C PHE A 225 -6.70 6.82 -36.31
N SER A 226 -6.54 7.60 -35.22
CA SER A 226 -5.94 7.12 -33.95
C SER A 226 -6.97 6.86 -32.83
N LYS A 227 -8.23 6.57 -33.17
CA LYS A 227 -9.35 6.53 -32.19
C LYS A 227 -9.27 5.43 -31.12
N SER A 228 -8.39 4.43 -31.25
CA SER A 228 -8.27 3.34 -30.28
C SER A 228 -7.22 3.55 -29.19
N THR A 229 -6.25 4.46 -29.38
CA THR A 229 -5.17 4.68 -28.41
C THR A 229 -5.53 5.80 -27.44
N TYR A 230 -5.46 5.49 -26.14
CA TYR A 230 -5.60 6.47 -25.06
C TYR A 230 -4.22 6.85 -24.52
N HIS A 231 -3.96 8.14 -24.37
CA HIS A 231 -2.65 8.63 -23.94
C HIS A 231 -2.68 8.99 -22.45
N VAL A 232 -1.74 8.48 -21.68
CA VAL A 232 -1.53 8.92 -20.29
C VAL A 232 -0.19 9.64 -20.25
N PHE A 233 -0.25 10.96 -20.10
CA PHE A 233 0.92 11.81 -19.93
C PHE A 233 1.24 11.88 -18.44
N VAL A 234 2.50 11.61 -18.09
CA VAL A 234 2.99 11.55 -16.72
C VAL A 234 4.06 12.62 -16.57
N GLN A 235 3.70 13.75 -15.96
CA GLN A 235 4.67 14.76 -15.53
C GLN A 235 5.33 14.26 -14.25
N ILE A 236 6.66 14.12 -14.26
CA ILE A 236 7.42 13.50 -13.16
C ILE A 236 8.29 14.47 -12.36
N GLU A 237 8.24 15.77 -12.65
CA GLU A 237 8.89 16.82 -11.85
C GLU A 237 8.12 18.14 -11.84
N ASP A 238 8.44 18.97 -10.84
CA ASP A 238 7.85 20.29 -10.63
C ASP A 238 8.72 21.39 -11.23
N GLU A 239 8.69 21.50 -12.56
CA GLU A 239 9.34 22.61 -13.28
C GLU A 239 8.40 23.17 -14.33
N SER A 240 8.34 24.50 -14.44
CA SER A 240 7.41 25.22 -15.31
C SER A 240 7.47 24.74 -16.77
N ILE A 241 8.68 24.56 -17.31
CA ILE A 241 8.89 24.07 -18.69
C ILE A 241 8.32 22.66 -18.90
N ILE A 242 8.37 21.81 -17.87
CA ILE A 242 7.83 20.45 -17.92
C ILE A 242 6.31 20.48 -17.77
N ALA A 243 5.77 21.33 -16.90
CA ALA A 243 4.33 21.51 -16.73
C ALA A 243 3.66 22.05 -18.01
N GLU A 244 4.24 23.08 -18.63
CA GLU A 244 3.78 23.66 -19.90
C GLU A 244 3.84 22.63 -21.03
N SER A 245 4.97 21.95 -21.18
CA SER A 245 5.14 20.96 -22.24
C SER A 245 4.26 19.72 -22.05
N SER A 246 4.00 19.30 -20.81
CA SER A 246 3.06 18.22 -20.51
C SER A 246 1.63 18.58 -20.88
N ALA A 247 1.22 19.85 -20.66
CA ALA A 247 -0.08 20.34 -21.10
C ALA A 247 -0.18 20.37 -22.63
N ALA A 248 0.86 20.83 -23.33
CA ALA A 248 0.89 20.82 -24.81
C ALA A 248 0.82 19.39 -25.38
N LEU A 249 1.53 18.44 -24.77
CA LEU A 249 1.48 17.02 -25.15
C LEU A 249 0.09 16.43 -24.98
N ALA A 250 -0.57 16.71 -23.86
CA ALA A 250 -1.95 16.29 -23.62
C ALA A 250 -2.94 16.93 -24.61
N GLY A 251 -2.77 18.22 -24.90
CA GLY A 251 -3.62 18.96 -25.83
C GLY A 251 -3.63 18.38 -27.24
N LYS A 252 -2.47 17.86 -27.70
CA LYS A 252 -2.37 17.14 -28.97
C LYS A 252 -3.35 15.96 -29.07
N HIS A 253 -3.73 15.35 -27.95
CA HIS A 253 -4.67 14.24 -27.88
C HIS A 253 -5.84 14.56 -26.92
N PHE A 254 -6.31 15.81 -26.90
CA PHE A 254 -7.22 16.37 -25.89
C PHE A 254 -8.33 15.41 -25.44
N THR A 255 -9.14 14.88 -26.37
CA THR A 255 -10.30 14.03 -26.04
C THR A 255 -9.93 12.62 -25.56
N ASN A 256 -8.73 12.13 -25.86
CA ASN A 256 -8.28 10.77 -25.60
C ASN A 256 -6.99 10.78 -24.75
N SER A 257 -6.92 11.70 -23.80
CA SER A 257 -5.76 11.80 -22.92
C SER A 257 -6.13 12.06 -21.47
N THR A 258 -5.27 11.56 -20.59
CA THR A 258 -5.20 11.96 -19.18
C THR A 258 -3.81 12.51 -18.93
N LEU A 259 -3.71 13.64 -18.25
CA LEU A 259 -2.46 14.16 -17.71
C LEU A 259 -2.46 13.99 -16.20
N ILE A 260 -1.41 13.34 -15.69
CA ILE A 260 -1.15 13.20 -14.26
C ILE A 260 0.17 13.87 -13.89
N GLN A 261 0.26 14.32 -12.64
CA GLN A 261 1.50 14.77 -12.01
C GLN A 261 1.85 13.79 -10.91
N MET A 262 3.08 13.26 -10.93
CA MET A 262 3.51 12.14 -10.10
C MET A 262 4.76 12.47 -9.28
N ASP A 263 4.69 12.24 -7.97
CA ASP A 263 5.81 12.41 -7.03
C ASP A 263 6.83 11.24 -7.14
N LYS A 264 7.94 11.33 -6.40
CA LYS A 264 9.02 10.31 -6.48
C LYS A 264 8.62 8.98 -5.82
N GLU A 265 7.58 9.00 -5.01
CA GLU A 265 7.00 7.84 -4.34
C GLU A 265 5.92 7.15 -5.19
N GLY A 266 5.65 7.68 -6.39
CA GLY A 266 4.68 7.14 -7.33
C GLY A 266 3.23 7.55 -7.04
N ASN A 267 2.96 8.40 -6.04
CA ASN A 267 1.62 8.97 -5.88
C ASN A 267 1.41 10.05 -6.96
N TYR A 268 0.19 10.18 -7.43
CA TYR A 268 -0.15 11.15 -8.46
C TYR A 268 -1.47 11.87 -8.18
N ARG A 269 -1.64 13.02 -8.83
CA ARG A 269 -2.94 13.67 -9.01
C ARG A 269 -3.28 13.77 -10.48
N VAL A 270 -4.57 13.69 -10.80
CA VAL A 270 -5.06 13.94 -12.16
C VAL A 270 -5.24 15.45 -12.35
N VAL A 271 -4.62 16.01 -13.39
CA VAL A 271 -4.75 17.45 -13.70
C VAL A 271 -5.59 17.72 -14.95
N HIS A 272 -5.76 16.73 -15.83
CA HIS A 272 -6.65 16.79 -17.00
C HIS A 272 -7.10 15.39 -17.40
N GLY A 273 -8.31 15.28 -17.95
CA GLY A 273 -8.89 14.04 -18.44
C GLY A 273 -9.55 13.19 -17.36
N LEU A 274 -9.83 11.93 -17.70
CA LEU A 274 -10.44 10.96 -16.79
C LEU A 274 -9.43 10.47 -15.75
N SER A 275 -9.91 10.01 -14.59
CA SER A 275 -9.06 9.19 -13.72
C SER A 275 -8.59 7.94 -14.47
N LEU A 276 -7.42 7.40 -14.12
CA LEU A 276 -6.87 6.22 -14.79
C LEU A 276 -7.83 5.02 -14.76
N SER A 277 -8.52 4.83 -13.63
CA SER A 277 -9.52 3.78 -13.44
C SER A 277 -10.79 3.93 -14.30
N GLU A 278 -11.02 5.13 -14.86
CA GLU A 278 -12.21 5.48 -15.65
C GLU A 278 -11.93 5.54 -17.15
N ILE A 279 -10.67 5.33 -17.55
CA ILE A 279 -10.30 5.16 -18.97
C ILE A 279 -11.12 4.00 -19.56
N PRO A 280 -11.57 4.10 -20.82
CA PRO A 280 -12.36 3.03 -21.44
C PRO A 280 -11.70 1.65 -21.34
N GLU A 281 -12.51 0.65 -21.00
CA GLU A 281 -12.08 -0.75 -21.02
C GLU A 281 -11.60 -1.16 -22.42
N ALA A 282 -10.58 -2.03 -22.48
CA ALA A 282 -9.94 -2.48 -23.72
C ALA A 282 -9.26 -1.40 -24.57
N SER A 283 -8.92 -0.24 -23.99
CA SER A 283 -8.04 0.73 -24.64
C SER A 283 -6.59 0.23 -24.76
N ASP A 284 -5.96 0.55 -25.89
CA ASP A 284 -4.50 0.53 -26.02
C ASP A 284 -3.95 1.81 -25.39
N ILE A 285 -3.16 1.66 -24.32
CA ILE A 285 -2.62 2.75 -23.52
C ILE A 285 -1.20 3.06 -23.98
N LYS A 286 -0.95 4.35 -24.28
CA LYS A 286 0.39 4.89 -24.46
C LYS A 286 0.76 5.74 -23.25
N LEU A 287 1.67 5.23 -22.42
CA LEU A 287 2.25 5.97 -21.30
C LEU A 287 3.37 6.88 -21.83
N VAL A 288 3.34 8.16 -21.46
CA VAL A 288 4.33 9.15 -21.90
C VAL A 288 4.88 9.87 -20.68
N PHE A 289 6.10 9.53 -20.27
CA PHE A 289 6.78 10.16 -19.15
C PHE A 289 7.52 11.40 -19.63
N ASN A 290 7.24 12.55 -19.03
CA ASN A 290 7.82 13.84 -19.40
C ASN A 290 8.60 14.43 -18.23
N GLY A 291 9.89 14.66 -18.47
CA GLY A 291 10.83 15.21 -17.51
C GLY A 291 12.22 15.31 -18.13
N HIS A 292 13.07 16.15 -17.56
CA HIS A 292 14.47 16.30 -17.93
C HIS A 292 15.19 14.97 -17.87
N GLY A 293 16.12 14.78 -18.79
CA GLY A 293 17.11 13.71 -18.68
C GLY A 293 18.41 14.26 -18.12
N ASP A 294 19.06 13.49 -17.26
CA ASP A 294 20.41 13.76 -16.79
C ASP A 294 21.36 12.67 -17.28
N ASP A 295 22.34 13.08 -18.07
CA ASP A 295 23.42 12.25 -18.61
C ASP A 295 24.78 12.54 -17.96
N LYS A 296 24.83 13.46 -16.98
CA LYS A 296 26.06 13.91 -16.32
C LYS A 296 26.41 13.08 -15.08
N GLY A 297 25.48 12.26 -14.60
CA GLY A 297 25.66 11.32 -13.49
C GLY A 297 26.37 10.01 -13.88
N LEU A 298 26.69 9.19 -12.87
CA LEU A 298 27.23 7.83 -13.07
C LEU A 298 26.19 6.86 -13.68
N GLU A 299 24.91 7.12 -13.44
CA GLU A 299 23.77 6.42 -14.02
C GLU A 299 22.85 7.45 -14.69
N ARG A 300 22.28 7.11 -15.85
CA ARG A 300 21.35 7.99 -16.55
C ARG A 300 20.00 8.00 -15.84
N THR A 301 19.44 9.17 -15.65
CA THR A 301 18.14 9.35 -14.97
C THR A 301 17.22 10.27 -15.76
N THR A 302 15.92 10.21 -15.46
CA THR A 302 14.95 11.21 -15.89
C THR A 302 14.23 11.76 -14.67
N ALA A 303 14.28 13.09 -14.45
CA ALA A 303 13.81 13.71 -13.19
C ALA A 303 14.32 12.96 -11.94
N ASP A 304 15.63 12.69 -11.88
CA ASP A 304 16.33 11.89 -10.87
C ASP A 304 15.84 10.43 -10.69
N ARG A 305 15.02 9.90 -11.60
CA ARG A 305 14.58 8.50 -11.58
C ARG A 305 15.46 7.63 -12.46
N THR A 306 15.94 6.52 -11.91
CA THR A 306 16.61 5.47 -12.67
C THR A 306 15.60 4.68 -13.51
N TYR A 307 16.09 3.80 -14.39
CA TYR A 307 15.20 2.92 -15.13
C TYR A 307 14.38 1.99 -14.22
N ARG A 308 14.87 1.68 -13.00
CA ARG A 308 14.16 0.81 -12.04
C ARG A 308 13.01 1.54 -11.38
N ASP A 309 13.23 2.81 -11.02
CA ASP A 309 12.19 3.66 -10.46
C ASP A 309 11.04 3.81 -11.47
N ILE A 310 11.37 4.05 -12.75
CA ILE A 310 10.37 4.10 -13.82
C ILE A 310 9.64 2.76 -14.02
N VAL A 311 10.32 1.61 -13.88
CA VAL A 311 9.64 0.30 -13.89
C VAL A 311 8.63 0.20 -12.76
N ASN A 312 9.01 0.59 -11.54
CA ASN A 312 8.12 0.58 -10.38
C ASN A 312 6.92 1.52 -10.56
N ASP A 313 7.15 2.72 -11.09
CA ASP A 313 6.10 3.69 -11.40
C ASP A 313 5.08 3.10 -12.41
N ILE A 314 5.56 2.44 -13.47
CA ILE A 314 4.69 1.81 -14.48
C ILE A 314 3.93 0.60 -13.93
N VAL A 315 4.58 -0.23 -13.11
CA VAL A 315 3.92 -1.35 -12.43
C VAL A 315 2.81 -0.83 -11.52
N THR A 316 3.06 0.27 -10.82
CA THR A 316 2.08 0.91 -9.95
C THR A 316 0.90 1.45 -10.78
N LEU A 317 1.18 2.22 -11.84
CA LEU A 317 0.15 2.72 -12.75
C LEU A 317 -0.65 1.59 -13.43
N ARG A 318 -0.05 0.42 -13.66
CA ARG A 318 -0.76 -0.72 -14.25
C ARG A 318 -1.92 -1.20 -13.37
N GLU A 319 -1.80 -1.10 -12.06
CA GLU A 319 -2.85 -1.48 -11.11
C GLU A 319 -4.02 -0.49 -11.11
N ASP A 320 -3.76 0.78 -11.45
CA ASP A 320 -4.76 1.85 -11.51
C ASP A 320 -5.47 1.93 -12.87
N LEU A 321 -4.89 1.33 -13.90
CA LEU A 321 -5.48 1.23 -15.23
C LEU A 321 -6.58 0.15 -15.29
N PRO A 322 -7.52 0.25 -16.26
CA PRO A 322 -8.56 -0.75 -16.43
C PRO A 322 -7.95 -2.15 -16.68
N LYS A 323 -8.50 -3.19 -16.05
CA LYS A 323 -7.91 -4.55 -16.09
C LYS A 323 -7.74 -5.09 -17.51
N ASN A 324 -8.68 -4.78 -18.41
CA ASN A 324 -8.64 -5.26 -19.79
C ASN A 324 -7.92 -4.31 -20.74
N SER A 325 -7.37 -3.19 -20.24
CA SER A 325 -6.52 -2.32 -21.05
C SER A 325 -5.16 -2.97 -21.30
N ASN A 326 -4.51 -2.54 -22.37
CA ASN A 326 -3.17 -3.00 -22.76
C ASN A 326 -2.19 -1.83 -22.72
N ILE A 327 -1.03 -1.96 -22.09
CA ILE A 327 0.03 -0.94 -22.20
C ILE A 327 0.79 -1.21 -23.51
N GLU A 328 0.35 -0.57 -24.59
CA GLU A 328 0.91 -0.81 -25.93
C GLU A 328 2.34 -0.25 -26.05
N LYS A 329 2.59 0.91 -25.43
CA LYS A 329 3.87 1.61 -25.52
C LYS A 329 4.13 2.52 -24.33
N VAL A 330 5.39 2.56 -23.92
CA VAL A 330 5.93 3.53 -22.98
C VAL A 330 6.93 4.44 -23.70
N SER A 331 6.78 5.75 -23.57
CA SER A 331 7.60 6.76 -24.21
C SER A 331 8.26 7.67 -23.18
N MET A 332 9.58 7.59 -23.05
CA MET A 332 10.35 8.53 -22.25
C MET A 332 10.65 9.79 -23.06
N VAL A 333 10.24 10.94 -22.54
CA VAL A 333 10.41 12.26 -23.13
C VAL A 333 11.33 13.07 -22.22
N GLY A 334 12.61 12.71 -22.24
CA GLY A 334 13.69 13.42 -21.59
C GLY A 334 14.94 13.39 -22.47
N CYS A 335 15.76 14.44 -22.35
CA CYS A 335 16.97 14.61 -23.16
C CYS A 335 17.98 13.50 -22.92
N SER A 336 18.63 13.02 -23.98
CA SER A 336 19.89 12.25 -23.89
C SER A 336 19.88 11.02 -22.96
N LEU A 337 18.70 10.40 -22.73
CA LEU A 337 18.54 9.21 -21.87
C LEU A 337 19.28 7.97 -22.40
N GLY A 338 19.76 8.02 -23.63
CA GLY A 338 20.53 6.95 -24.24
C GLY A 338 19.68 5.72 -24.54
N SER A 339 20.29 4.75 -25.22
CA SER A 339 19.59 3.56 -25.68
C SER A 339 19.37 2.51 -24.59
N ASP A 340 20.26 2.48 -23.59
CA ASP A 340 20.23 1.45 -22.55
C ASP A 340 19.12 1.69 -21.53
N PHE A 341 18.75 2.95 -21.28
CA PHE A 341 17.68 3.29 -20.33
C PHE A 341 16.37 2.61 -20.73
N SER A 342 15.88 2.87 -21.95
CA SER A 342 14.65 2.25 -22.45
C SER A 342 14.75 0.74 -22.64
N LYS A 343 15.94 0.21 -22.97
CA LYS A 343 16.18 -1.23 -23.07
C LYS A 343 16.05 -1.92 -21.70
N ASN A 344 16.64 -1.34 -20.67
CA ASN A 344 16.60 -1.88 -19.31
C ASN A 344 15.21 -1.75 -18.70
N THR A 345 14.51 -0.63 -18.94
CA THR A 345 13.08 -0.50 -18.59
C THR A 345 12.25 -1.61 -19.25
N LEU A 346 12.42 -1.85 -20.55
CA LEU A 346 11.69 -2.92 -21.25
C LEU A 346 11.91 -4.31 -20.62
N ILE A 347 13.15 -4.61 -20.22
CA ILE A 347 13.49 -5.89 -19.57
C ILE A 347 12.81 -5.98 -18.21
N GLY A 348 12.94 -4.94 -17.38
CA GLY A 348 12.31 -4.90 -16.05
C GLY A 348 10.78 -4.96 -16.09
N LEU A 349 10.14 -4.33 -17.09
CA LEU A 349 8.69 -4.45 -17.28
C LEU A 349 8.28 -5.89 -17.60
N LYS A 350 9.03 -6.60 -18.46
CA LYS A 350 8.74 -8.00 -18.77
C LYS A 350 8.91 -8.91 -17.55
N GLU A 351 9.91 -8.66 -16.70
CA GLU A 351 10.11 -9.38 -15.44
C GLU A 351 8.91 -9.20 -14.49
N ASN A 352 8.21 -8.07 -14.59
CA ASN A 352 6.97 -7.78 -13.86
C ASN A 352 5.69 -8.13 -14.66
N GLY A 353 5.79 -8.96 -15.70
CA GLY A 353 4.63 -9.44 -16.47
C GLY A 353 4.00 -8.41 -17.41
N ILE A 354 4.66 -7.27 -17.66
CA ILE A 354 4.20 -6.22 -18.58
C ILE A 354 4.99 -6.33 -19.89
N GLU A 355 4.39 -6.94 -20.91
CA GLU A 355 4.97 -7.00 -22.26
C GLU A 355 4.52 -5.79 -23.09
N THR A 356 5.48 -4.93 -23.46
CA THR A 356 5.22 -3.66 -24.15
C THR A 356 6.38 -3.26 -25.07
N LYS A 357 6.35 -2.03 -25.60
CA LYS A 357 7.46 -1.39 -26.31
C LYS A 357 7.91 -0.16 -25.53
N VAL A 358 9.20 0.11 -25.47
CA VAL A 358 9.74 1.26 -24.73
C VAL A 358 10.63 2.11 -25.63
N SER A 359 10.38 3.42 -25.70
CA SER A 359 11.24 4.36 -26.41
C SER A 359 11.89 5.39 -25.50
N SER A 360 13.11 5.81 -25.87
CA SER A 360 13.81 6.96 -25.29
C SER A 360 14.39 7.85 -26.39
N ARG A 361 14.75 9.08 -26.00
CA ARG A 361 15.41 10.07 -26.86
C ARG A 361 16.91 10.01 -26.62
N LEU A 362 17.68 10.10 -27.70
CA LEU A 362 19.13 10.01 -27.69
C LEU A 362 19.84 11.36 -27.66
N TYR A 363 19.11 12.44 -27.98
CA TYR A 363 19.60 13.82 -27.99
C TYR A 363 18.63 14.74 -27.27
N ASP A 364 18.89 16.05 -27.33
CA ASP A 364 18.04 17.10 -26.79
C ASP A 364 16.64 17.04 -27.38
N VAL A 365 15.66 17.26 -26.51
CA VAL A 365 14.23 17.19 -26.82
C VAL A 365 13.62 18.55 -26.58
N SER A 366 12.79 18.99 -27.51
CA SER A 366 11.89 20.13 -27.31
C SER A 366 10.47 19.74 -27.70
N ILE A 367 9.51 20.39 -27.04
CA ILE A 367 8.09 20.26 -27.32
C ILE A 367 7.62 21.63 -27.76
N ASP A 368 6.98 21.68 -28.92
CA ASP A 368 6.32 22.89 -29.39
C ASP A 368 5.02 23.10 -28.60
N ASP A 369 4.96 24.21 -27.86
CA ASP A 369 3.84 24.59 -26.99
C ASP A 369 2.52 24.73 -27.77
N GLN A 370 2.61 25.21 -29.01
CA GLN A 370 1.47 25.45 -29.88
C GLN A 370 0.91 24.21 -30.56
N SER A 371 1.67 23.13 -30.71
CA SER A 371 1.24 21.91 -31.44
C SER A 371 1.33 20.61 -30.65
N GLY A 372 2.01 20.62 -29.49
CA GLY A 372 2.37 19.41 -28.74
C GLY A 372 3.29 18.46 -29.52
N ARG A 373 3.91 18.93 -30.62
CA ARG A 373 4.84 18.12 -31.42
C ARG A 373 6.21 18.08 -30.74
N ARG A 374 6.82 16.90 -30.78
CA ARG A 374 8.13 16.63 -30.22
C ARG A 374 9.20 16.73 -31.30
N PHE A 375 10.25 17.45 -31.01
CA PHE A 375 11.45 17.58 -31.82
C PHE A 375 12.63 16.95 -31.08
N THR A 376 13.57 16.39 -31.83
CA THR A 376 14.82 15.86 -31.29
C THR A 376 15.96 16.46 -32.09
N ASP A 377 16.88 17.13 -31.40
CA ASP A 377 17.93 17.95 -32.02
C ASP A 377 17.36 18.92 -33.08
N ASN A 378 16.28 19.63 -32.71
CA ASN A 378 15.52 20.55 -33.58
C ASN A 378 14.91 19.94 -34.85
N ALA A 379 14.95 18.62 -35.02
CA ALA A 379 14.37 17.93 -36.15
C ALA A 379 13.10 17.17 -35.76
N TYR A 380 12.04 17.36 -36.55
CA TYR A 380 10.82 16.58 -36.43
C TYR A 380 11.06 15.19 -37.03
N HIS A 381 10.78 14.14 -36.25
CA HIS A 381 10.95 12.75 -36.67
C HIS A 381 12.38 12.35 -37.06
N LEU A 382 13.40 12.82 -36.33
CA LEU A 382 14.78 12.36 -36.48
C LEU A 382 14.91 10.88 -36.04
N GLU A 383 15.15 9.97 -36.99
CA GLU A 383 15.22 8.51 -36.75
C GLU A 383 16.37 8.13 -35.83
N GLU A 384 17.55 8.71 -36.07
CA GLU A 384 18.75 8.52 -35.27
C GLU A 384 18.63 9.11 -33.86
N GLY A 385 17.71 10.05 -33.64
CA GLY A 385 17.46 10.69 -32.34
C GLY A 385 16.54 9.90 -31.40
N LYS A 386 15.94 8.79 -31.86
CA LYS A 386 15.00 7.98 -31.08
C LYS A 386 15.33 6.49 -31.19
N VAL A 387 15.18 5.78 -30.08
CA VAL A 387 15.17 4.31 -30.09
C VAL A 387 13.81 3.80 -29.66
N LEU A 388 13.41 2.65 -30.20
CA LEU A 388 12.27 1.88 -29.73
C LEU A 388 12.70 0.44 -29.56
N TRP A 389 12.52 -0.09 -28.36
CA TRP A 389 12.77 -1.48 -28.02
C TRP A 389 11.46 -2.23 -27.89
N GLY A 390 11.46 -3.49 -28.30
CA GLY A 390 10.37 -4.44 -28.02
C GLY A 390 10.86 -5.86 -28.18
N TYR A 391 10.00 -6.83 -27.91
CA TYR A 391 10.30 -8.24 -28.16
C TYR A 391 9.90 -8.64 -29.58
N LYS A 392 10.81 -9.29 -30.29
CA LYS A 392 10.55 -9.95 -31.56
C LYS A 392 11.08 -11.37 -31.45
N GLU A 393 10.22 -12.36 -31.69
CA GLU A 393 10.56 -13.79 -31.56
C GLU A 393 11.20 -14.12 -30.19
N GLY A 394 10.65 -13.54 -29.13
CA GLY A 394 11.12 -13.73 -27.75
C GLY A 394 12.42 -13.00 -27.38
N LYS A 395 13.06 -12.26 -28.30
CA LYS A 395 14.32 -11.53 -28.07
C LYS A 395 14.12 -10.02 -28.09
N VAL A 396 14.83 -9.33 -27.18
CA VAL A 396 14.91 -7.87 -27.18
C VAL A 396 15.50 -7.39 -28.51
N SER A 397 14.74 -6.57 -29.23
CA SER A 397 15.06 -6.12 -30.58
C SER A 397 14.76 -4.63 -30.74
N ARG A 398 15.60 -3.93 -31.52
CA ARG A 398 15.31 -2.55 -31.93
C ARG A 398 14.24 -2.56 -33.02
N LEU A 399 13.22 -1.74 -32.85
CA LEU A 399 12.10 -1.58 -33.78
C LEU A 399 12.20 -0.23 -34.50
N ASP A 400 11.34 0.01 -35.49
CA ASP A 400 11.20 1.32 -36.12
C ASP A 400 10.74 2.35 -35.07
N PRO A 401 11.54 3.40 -34.79
CA PRO A 401 11.25 4.39 -33.75
C PRO A 401 9.93 5.17 -33.95
N TYR A 402 9.46 5.32 -35.19
CA TYR A 402 8.27 6.10 -35.54
C TYR A 402 7.15 5.28 -36.17
N SER A 403 7.14 3.95 -35.97
CA SER A 403 6.14 3.05 -36.57
C SER A 403 4.69 3.46 -36.30
N ASP A 404 4.41 4.04 -35.13
CA ASP A 404 3.11 4.52 -34.67
C ASP A 404 2.84 6.00 -35.00
N GLU A 405 3.85 6.74 -35.48
CA GLU A 405 3.80 8.19 -35.67
C GLU A 405 3.84 8.61 -37.16
N ARG A 406 3.91 7.64 -38.08
CA ARG A 406 4.08 7.87 -39.54
C ARG A 406 2.99 8.74 -40.20
N TYR A 407 1.81 8.86 -39.60
CA TYR A 407 0.67 9.62 -40.14
C TYR A 407 0.51 11.04 -39.55
N HIS A 408 1.40 11.48 -38.66
CA HIS A 408 1.36 12.85 -38.13
C HIS A 408 1.95 13.90 -39.10
N VAL A 409 2.36 13.49 -40.30
CA VAL A 409 2.85 14.37 -41.36
C VAL A 409 1.66 14.96 -42.11
N VAL A 410 0.95 15.91 -41.48
CA VAL A 410 0.19 16.91 -42.24
C VAL A 410 0.80 18.26 -41.86
N ILE A 411 1.46 18.84 -42.85
CA ILE A 411 2.06 20.18 -42.83
C ILE A 411 0.93 21.20 -42.99
#